data_AF-A0A725VIU7-F1
#
_entry.id   AF-A0A725VIU7-F1
#
_cell.length_a   1.000
_cell.length_b   1.000
_cell.length_c   1.000
_cell.angle_alpha   90.00
_cell.angle_beta   90.00
_cell.angle_gamma   90.00
#
_symmetry.space_group_name_H-M   'P 1'
#
loop_
_entity.id
_entity.type
_entity.pdbx_description
1 polymer ?
#
loop_
_entity_poly.entity_id
_entity_poly.type
_entity_poly.pdbx_seq_one_letter_code
_entity_poly.pdbx_strand_id
1 'polypeptide(L)'
;MVYGLENIRIALADNLTTPRITRLQITGGPTADNVELTWSPAGTNVYAPEYPRLFPSFEPSENYALSVTVSDSQSNSKTYTQKFSYLPNNLVQLHNLRTLSVSSALKTSLNEPLAYLSTNVLRKSNGEIAKDVQSATLTVRKDAAFGIKFNGVQAALGESVEVKIDMGLGDNLLVPIYPAENGKVGTSEFMIQIDELK
;
A
#
# COMPACT_ATOMS: atom_id res chain seq x y z
N MET A 1 -0.41 -15.56 5.59
CA MET A 1 -0.65 -14.47 4.62
C MET A 1 -1.90 -13.72 5.05
N VAL A 2 -1.88 -12.39 4.98
CA VAL A 2 -2.98 -11.52 5.38
C VAL A 2 -3.38 -10.68 4.17
N TYR A 3 -4.65 -10.73 3.80
CA TYR A 3 -5.25 -9.89 2.76
C TYR A 3 -5.97 -8.74 3.43
N GLY A 4 -5.48 -7.52 3.20
CA GLY A 4 -5.97 -6.34 3.91
C GLY A 4 -5.62 -6.36 5.39
N LEU A 5 -5.23 -5.21 5.94
CA LEU A 5 -4.85 -5.11 7.37
C LEU A 5 -6.07 -4.86 8.27
N GLU A 6 -7.19 -4.42 7.68
CA GLU A 6 -8.42 -4.02 8.36
C GLU A 6 -9.12 -5.16 9.12
N ASN A 7 -8.74 -6.41 8.86
CA ASN A 7 -9.29 -7.59 9.53
C ASN A 7 -8.45 -8.07 10.72
N ILE A 8 -7.27 -7.48 10.96
CA ILE A 8 -6.44 -7.87 12.10
C ILE A 8 -7.12 -7.41 13.41
N ARG A 9 -7.27 -8.34 14.35
CA ARG A 9 -7.84 -8.09 15.68
C ARG A 9 -6.88 -8.59 16.75
N ILE A 10 -6.74 -7.80 17.81
CA ILE A 10 -5.99 -8.15 19.01
C ILE A 10 -7.01 -8.38 20.12
N ALA A 11 -7.18 -9.63 20.54
CA ALA A 11 -8.02 -10.00 21.68
C ALA A 11 -7.15 -10.15 22.92
N LEU A 12 -7.54 -9.49 24.01
CA LEU A 12 -6.88 -9.64 25.30
C LEU A 12 -7.71 -10.55 26.22
N ALA A 13 -7.03 -11.48 26.89
CA ALA A 13 -7.65 -12.35 27.87
C ALA A 13 -6.69 -12.55 29.06
N ASP A 14 -7.22 -12.38 30.26
CA ASP A 14 -6.55 -12.67 31.52
C ASP A 14 -7.63 -13.12 32.53
N ASN A 15 -7.33 -14.17 33.28
CA ASN A 15 -8.31 -14.77 34.20
C ASN A 15 -8.36 -14.06 35.57
N LEU A 16 -7.40 -13.21 35.88
CA LEU A 16 -7.18 -12.62 37.20
C LEU A 16 -7.23 -11.09 37.17
N THR A 17 -6.93 -10.46 36.04
CA THR A 17 -6.78 -9.00 35.94
C THR A 17 -7.33 -8.44 34.62
N THR A 18 -7.27 -7.10 34.47
CA THR A 18 -7.62 -6.42 33.21
C THR A 18 -6.34 -5.99 32.48
N PRO A 19 -5.91 -6.72 31.44
CA PRO A 19 -4.72 -6.37 30.67
C PRO A 19 -4.99 -5.16 29.77
N ARG A 20 -3.92 -4.41 29.46
CA ARG A 20 -3.95 -3.29 28.50
C ARG A 20 -2.79 -3.37 27.52
N ILE A 21 -3.02 -2.95 26.28
CA ILE A 21 -1.93 -2.73 25.32
C ILE A 21 -1.13 -1.50 25.78
N THR A 22 0.20 -1.64 25.81
CA THR A 22 1.13 -0.56 26.14
C THR A 22 1.98 -0.15 24.96
N ARG A 23 2.18 -1.05 23.99
CA ARG A 23 2.93 -0.78 22.77
C ARG A 23 2.46 -1.70 21.65
N LEU A 24 2.42 -1.16 20.44
CA LEU A 24 2.12 -1.92 19.25
C LEU A 24 3.08 -1.48 18.14
N GLN A 25 3.81 -2.43 17.56
CA GLN A 25 4.87 -2.10 16.62
C GLN A 25 4.83 -3.05 15.42
N ILE A 26 5.05 -2.51 14.23
CA ILE A 26 5.27 -3.31 13.03
C ILE A 26 6.72 -3.16 12.57
N THR A 27 7.33 -4.29 12.23
CA THR A 27 8.70 -4.35 11.73
C THR A 27 8.82 -5.28 10.52
N GLY A 28 9.85 -5.09 9.70
CA GLY A 28 10.12 -5.95 8.54
C GLY A 28 9.46 -5.44 7.26
N GLY A 29 8.95 -6.35 6.43
CA GLY A 29 8.43 -5.97 5.12
C GLY A 29 9.51 -5.78 4.05
N PRO A 30 9.12 -5.45 2.81
CA PRO A 30 10.03 -5.26 1.68
C PRO A 30 11.09 -4.19 1.93
N THR A 31 10.75 -3.15 2.68
CA THR A 31 11.64 -1.99 2.91
C THR A 31 12.19 -1.93 4.33
N ALA A 32 12.13 -3.03 5.09
CA ALA A 32 12.57 -3.10 6.48
C ALA A 32 11.99 -1.97 7.34
N ASP A 33 10.66 -1.82 7.30
CA ASP A 33 9.92 -0.86 8.08
C ASP A 33 10.09 -1.13 9.59
N ASN A 34 9.96 -0.06 10.36
CA ASN A 34 10.00 -0.08 11.82
C ASN A 34 9.15 1.08 12.35
N VAL A 35 7.89 0.80 12.67
CA VAL A 35 6.88 1.83 12.95
C VAL A 35 6.06 1.45 14.18
N GLU A 36 5.85 2.42 15.07
CA GLU A 36 4.89 2.32 16.17
C GLU A 36 3.48 2.59 15.66
N LEU A 37 2.54 1.78 16.10
CA LEU A 37 1.14 1.83 15.70
C LEU A 37 0.28 2.32 16.85
N THR A 38 -0.74 3.11 16.51
CA THR A 38 -1.88 3.34 17.38
C THR A 38 -2.90 2.21 17.23
N TRP A 39 -3.89 2.17 18.13
CA TRP A 39 -4.95 1.17 18.09
C TRP A 39 -6.26 1.77 18.60
N SER A 40 -7.37 1.25 18.12
CA SER A 40 -8.73 1.65 18.51
C SER A 40 -9.52 0.46 19.07
N PRO A 41 -10.50 0.70 19.97
CA PRO A 41 -11.39 -0.36 20.44
C PRO A 41 -12.27 -0.89 19.30
N ALA A 42 -12.34 -2.21 19.16
CA ALA A 42 -13.14 -2.91 18.14
C ALA A 42 -14.17 -3.89 18.74
N GLY A 43 -14.31 -3.90 20.06
CA GLY A 43 -15.22 -4.75 20.83
C GLY A 43 -14.77 -4.87 22.29
N THR A 44 -15.48 -5.67 23.08
CA THR A 44 -15.10 -5.96 24.47
C THR A 44 -13.75 -6.69 24.50
N ASN A 45 -12.71 -6.04 25.04
CA ASN A 45 -11.33 -6.54 25.08
C ASN A 45 -10.72 -6.89 23.70
N VAL A 46 -11.26 -6.30 22.63
CA VAL A 46 -10.77 -6.48 21.27
C VAL A 46 -10.35 -5.12 20.71
N TYR A 47 -9.17 -5.06 20.11
CA TYR A 47 -8.58 -3.85 19.56
C TYR A 47 -8.20 -4.05 18.09
N ALA A 48 -8.35 -3.00 17.30
CA ALA A 48 -7.91 -2.92 15.92
C ALA A 48 -6.68 -2.00 15.82
N PRO A 49 -5.55 -2.48 15.27
CA PRO A 49 -4.41 -1.61 14.98
C PRO A 49 -4.72 -0.61 13.88
N GLU A 50 -4.12 0.57 13.96
CA GLU A 50 -4.16 1.59 12.93
C GLU A 50 -2.83 1.56 12.17
N TYR A 51 -2.89 1.16 10.90
CA TYR A 51 -1.69 0.92 10.09
C TYR A 51 -1.34 2.14 9.24
N PRO A 52 -0.04 2.42 9.04
CA PRO A 52 0.38 3.26 7.94
C PRO A 52 0.15 2.51 6.61
N ARG A 53 0.40 3.19 5.49
CA ARG A 53 0.52 2.51 4.19
C ARG A 53 1.75 1.61 4.22
N LEU A 54 1.55 0.34 3.88
CA LEU A 54 2.60 -0.68 3.78
C LEU A 54 2.71 -1.18 2.35
N PHE A 55 3.90 -1.62 1.96
CA PHE A 55 4.09 -2.26 0.65
C PHE A 55 3.73 -3.74 0.74
N PRO A 56 3.12 -4.32 -0.32
CA PRO A 56 2.84 -5.75 -0.35
C PRO A 56 4.12 -6.58 -0.25
N SER A 57 4.04 -7.72 0.44
CA SER A 57 5.10 -8.74 0.49
C SER A 57 4.94 -9.68 -0.70
N PHE A 58 5.86 -9.65 -1.66
CA PHE A 58 5.84 -10.56 -2.82
C PHE A 58 6.76 -11.76 -2.61
N GLU A 59 7.82 -11.59 -1.82
CA GLU A 59 8.78 -12.64 -1.51
C GLU A 59 8.66 -13.12 -0.06
N PRO A 60 8.92 -14.40 0.25
CA PRO A 60 8.88 -14.91 1.63
C PRO A 60 9.82 -14.19 2.61
N SER A 61 10.90 -13.58 2.10
CA SER A 61 11.84 -12.78 2.89
C SER A 61 11.27 -11.42 3.33
N GLU A 62 10.16 -10.97 2.73
CA GLU A 62 9.57 -9.64 2.93
C GLU A 62 8.43 -9.66 3.95
N ASN A 63 8.44 -10.61 4.88
CA ASN A 63 7.39 -10.71 5.89
C ASN A 63 7.45 -9.54 6.87
N TYR A 64 6.27 -9.05 7.24
CA TYR A 64 6.08 -8.17 8.38
C TYR A 64 5.99 -8.97 9.69
N ALA A 65 6.31 -8.32 10.80
CA ALA A 65 6.13 -8.81 12.14
C ALA A 65 5.39 -7.76 12.98
N LEU A 66 4.19 -8.11 13.45
CA LEU A 66 3.41 -7.30 14.39
C LEU A 66 3.74 -7.74 15.81
N SER A 67 4.20 -6.81 16.64
CA SER A 67 4.53 -7.03 18.05
C SER A 67 3.59 -6.24 18.94
N VAL A 68 2.89 -6.94 19.83
CA VAL A 68 1.97 -6.36 20.82
C VAL A 68 2.58 -6.52 22.19
N THR A 69 2.82 -5.42 22.90
CA THR A 69 3.22 -5.47 24.31
C THR A 69 2.04 -5.11 25.19
N VAL A 70 1.74 -5.98 26.14
CA VAL A 70 0.61 -5.85 27.06
C VAL A 70 1.10 -5.86 28.50
N SER A 71 0.42 -5.09 29.36
CA SER A 71 0.67 -5.09 30.80
C SER A 71 -0.61 -5.35 31.58
N ASP A 72 -0.52 -6.06 32.70
CA ASP A 72 -1.62 -6.23 33.63
C ASP A 72 -1.64 -5.16 34.75
N SER A 73 -2.62 -5.24 35.65
CA SER A 73 -2.73 -4.35 36.82
C SER A 73 -1.66 -4.61 37.90
N GLN A 74 -0.90 -5.70 37.79
CA GLN A 74 0.19 -6.08 38.68
C GLN A 74 1.57 -5.72 38.11
N SER A 75 1.60 -4.95 37.01
CA SER A 75 2.83 -4.55 36.29
C SER A 75 3.60 -5.69 35.63
N ASN A 76 2.99 -6.86 35.44
CA ASN A 76 3.56 -7.88 34.58
C ASN A 76 3.42 -7.43 33.12
N SER A 77 4.48 -7.59 32.32
CA SER A 77 4.51 -7.22 30.91
C SER A 77 4.93 -8.39 30.04
N LYS A 78 4.27 -8.56 28.90
CA LYS A 78 4.64 -9.56 27.87
C LYS A 78 4.49 -8.97 26.48
N THR A 79 5.39 -9.39 25.59
CA THR A 79 5.32 -9.07 24.17
C THR A 79 4.99 -10.32 23.37
N TYR A 80 4.00 -10.21 22.49
CA TYR A 80 3.60 -11.23 21.53
C TYR A 80 3.95 -10.76 20.14
N THR A 81 4.61 -11.59 19.34
CA THR A 81 5.01 -11.26 17.98
C THR A 81 4.43 -12.28 17.00
N GLN A 82 3.73 -11.79 15.98
CA GLN A 82 3.21 -12.60 14.89
C GLN A 82 3.78 -12.13 13.56
N LYS A 83 4.36 -13.07 12.80
CA LYS A 83 4.85 -12.81 11.44
C LYS A 83 3.76 -13.09 10.40
N PHE A 84 3.72 -12.28 9.35
CA PHE A 84 2.80 -12.44 8.23
C PHE A 84 3.33 -11.78 6.95
N SER A 85 2.94 -12.32 5.80
CA SER A 85 3.05 -11.64 4.50
C SER A 85 1.79 -10.82 4.27
N TYR A 86 1.93 -9.60 3.79
CA TYR A 86 0.81 -8.68 3.53
C TYR A 86 0.53 -8.58 2.04
N LEU A 87 -0.74 -8.68 1.64
CA LEU A 87 -1.22 -8.27 0.32
C LEU A 87 -2.44 -7.35 0.48
N PRO A 88 -2.53 -6.22 -0.24
CA PRO A 88 -3.74 -5.42 -0.30
C PRO A 88 -4.91 -6.22 -0.89
N ASN A 89 -6.14 -5.93 -0.47
CA ASN A 89 -7.34 -6.56 -1.05
C ASN A 89 -7.49 -6.25 -2.54
N ASN A 90 -7.14 -5.02 -2.94
CA ASN A 90 -7.23 -4.54 -4.31
C ASN A 90 -5.81 -4.24 -4.80
N LEU A 91 -5.11 -5.26 -5.27
CA LEU A 91 -3.79 -5.12 -5.84
C LEU A 91 -3.87 -5.03 -7.37
N VAL A 92 -3.50 -3.88 -7.94
CA VAL A 92 -3.26 -3.74 -9.37
C VAL A 92 -1.77 -3.93 -9.62
N GLN A 93 -1.38 -5.11 -10.09
CA GLN A 93 0.01 -5.41 -10.39
C GLN A 93 0.34 -5.04 -11.84
N LEU A 94 1.31 -4.15 -12.00
CA LEU A 94 1.92 -3.84 -13.28
C LEU A 94 2.98 -4.88 -13.62
N HIS A 95 3.01 -5.32 -14.87
CA HIS A 95 4.17 -6.05 -15.37
C HIS A 95 5.37 -5.10 -15.44
N ASN A 96 6.58 -5.64 -15.21
CA ASN A 96 7.83 -4.89 -15.25
C ASN A 96 7.97 -4.13 -16.58
N LEU A 97 7.78 -2.81 -16.51
CA LEU A 97 7.82 -1.95 -17.67
C LEU A 97 9.23 -1.39 -17.86
N ARG A 98 9.91 -1.81 -18.93
CA ARG A 98 11.21 -1.27 -19.31
C ARG A 98 11.00 -0.06 -20.21
N THR A 99 11.35 1.12 -19.72
CA THR A 99 11.21 2.38 -20.46
C THR A 99 12.56 3.09 -20.63
N LEU A 100 12.58 4.06 -21.55
CA LEU A 100 13.69 5.00 -21.66
C LEU A 100 13.71 5.90 -20.42
N SER A 101 14.91 6.31 -20.00
CA SER A 101 15.08 7.17 -18.83
C SER A 101 14.80 8.65 -19.17
N VAL A 102 13.56 8.93 -19.56
CA VAL A 102 13.10 10.26 -19.96
C VAL A 102 11.93 10.66 -19.08
N SER A 103 12.01 11.84 -18.47
CA SER A 103 10.99 12.46 -17.64
C SER A 103 9.90 13.13 -18.48
N SER A 104 9.37 12.41 -19.46
CA SER A 104 8.22 12.84 -20.23
C SER A 104 7.43 11.64 -20.75
N ALA A 105 6.14 11.86 -20.99
CA ALA A 105 5.30 10.87 -21.66
C ALA A 105 5.71 10.79 -23.14
N LEU A 106 6.56 9.82 -23.48
CA LEU A 106 6.86 9.49 -24.85
C LEU A 106 5.67 8.78 -25.49
N LYS A 107 5.40 9.09 -26.76
CA LYS A 107 4.25 8.55 -27.50
C LYS A 107 4.66 7.95 -28.83
N THR A 108 3.89 6.99 -29.30
CA THR A 108 3.95 6.48 -30.67
C THR A 108 3.43 7.53 -31.66
N SER A 109 3.59 7.29 -32.95
CA SER A 109 2.96 8.10 -34.01
C SER A 109 1.43 8.09 -33.96
N LEU A 110 0.83 7.10 -33.28
CA LEU A 110 -0.61 7.00 -33.03
C LEU A 110 -1.04 7.74 -31.75
N ASN A 111 -0.14 8.53 -31.14
CA ASN A 111 -0.37 9.30 -29.91
C ASN A 111 -0.63 8.42 -28.66
N GLU A 112 -0.30 7.13 -28.72
CA GLU A 112 -0.36 6.22 -27.57
C GLU A 112 0.92 6.32 -26.73
N PRO A 113 0.85 6.31 -25.39
CA PRO A 113 2.05 6.32 -24.56
C PRO A 113 2.92 5.07 -24.80
N LEU A 114 4.25 5.22 -24.74
CA LEU A 114 5.17 4.08 -24.81
C LEU A 114 5.27 3.31 -23.49
N ALA A 115 5.05 4.02 -22.38
CA ALA A 115 5.16 3.53 -21.03
C ALA A 115 3.88 3.89 -20.30
N TYR A 116 3.04 2.89 -19.99
CA TYR A 116 1.74 3.12 -19.40
C TYR A 116 1.30 2.00 -18.47
N LEU A 117 0.42 2.38 -17.55
CA LEU A 117 -0.45 1.47 -16.82
C LEU A 117 -1.70 1.23 -17.65
N SER A 118 -2.04 -0.04 -17.87
CA SER A 118 -3.33 -0.42 -18.45
C SER A 118 -4.23 -0.95 -17.34
N THR A 119 -5.39 -0.34 -17.15
CA THR A 119 -6.41 -0.87 -16.25
C THR A 119 -7.39 -1.74 -17.04
N ASN A 120 -7.77 -2.87 -16.47
CA ASN A 120 -9.02 -3.52 -16.85
C ASN A 120 -10.20 -2.70 -16.30
N VAL A 121 -11.42 -3.03 -16.75
CA VAL A 121 -12.67 -2.50 -16.19
C VAL A 121 -12.68 -2.74 -14.67
N LEU A 122 -12.65 -1.65 -13.89
CA LEU A 122 -12.78 -1.71 -12.43
C LEU A 122 -14.25 -1.81 -12.04
N ARG A 123 -14.54 -2.66 -11.05
CA ARG A 123 -15.90 -2.86 -10.55
C ARG A 123 -16.00 -2.45 -9.09
N LYS A 124 -17.05 -1.70 -8.77
CA LYS A 124 -17.44 -1.35 -7.41
C LYS A 124 -17.88 -2.61 -6.65
N SER A 125 -18.02 -2.50 -5.33
CA SER A 125 -18.47 -3.60 -4.46
C SER A 125 -19.86 -4.14 -4.82
N ASN A 126 -20.73 -3.31 -5.42
CA ASN A 126 -22.05 -3.70 -5.92
C ASN A 126 -22.03 -4.35 -7.32
N GLY A 127 -20.86 -4.52 -7.94
CA GLY A 127 -20.69 -5.11 -9.26
C GLY A 127 -20.81 -4.13 -10.43
N GLU A 128 -21.19 -2.88 -10.20
CA GLU A 128 -21.23 -1.83 -11.21
C GLU A 128 -19.82 -1.49 -11.70
N ILE A 129 -19.73 -1.09 -12.96
CA ILE A 129 -18.48 -0.56 -13.52
C ILE A 129 -18.25 0.82 -12.92
N ALA A 130 -17.05 1.02 -12.37
CA ALA A 130 -16.62 2.32 -11.91
C ALA A 130 -16.36 3.24 -13.11
N LYS A 131 -16.82 4.49 -13.03
CA LYS A 131 -16.81 5.46 -14.14
C LYS A 131 -16.23 6.79 -13.64
N ASP A 132 -15.99 7.71 -14.56
CA ASP A 132 -15.50 9.05 -14.25
C ASP A 132 -14.15 9.04 -13.52
N VAL A 133 -13.81 10.17 -12.90
CA VAL A 133 -12.55 10.40 -12.21
C VAL A 133 -12.54 9.70 -10.85
N GLN A 134 -11.64 8.73 -10.73
CA GLN A 134 -11.32 8.05 -9.48
C GLN A 134 -10.15 8.74 -8.79
N SER A 135 -10.23 8.82 -7.46
CA SER A 135 -9.12 9.29 -6.62
C SER A 135 -8.30 8.08 -6.20
N ALA A 136 -6.99 8.15 -6.42
CA ALA A 136 -6.06 7.12 -6.03
C ALA A 136 -4.88 7.75 -5.28
N THR A 137 -4.15 6.95 -4.52
CA THR A 137 -2.87 7.36 -3.93
C THR A 137 -1.74 6.62 -4.63
N LEU A 138 -0.79 7.38 -5.17
CA LEU A 138 0.47 6.89 -5.66
C LEU A 138 1.49 6.89 -4.53
N THR A 139 2.13 5.75 -4.25
CA THR A 139 3.23 5.63 -3.29
C THR A 139 4.46 5.05 -3.97
N VAL A 140 5.61 5.70 -3.87
CA VAL A 140 6.89 5.14 -4.37
C VAL A 140 7.65 4.54 -3.21
N ARG A 141 8.26 3.35 -3.41
CA ARG A 141 9.09 2.74 -2.36
C ARG A 141 10.24 3.66 -1.97
N LYS A 142 10.59 3.66 -0.69
CA LYS A 142 11.69 4.49 -0.16
C LYS A 142 13.07 4.05 -0.65
N ASP A 143 13.22 2.79 -1.04
CA ASP A 143 14.44 2.17 -1.56
C ASP A 143 14.46 2.05 -3.10
N ALA A 144 13.46 2.61 -3.79
CA ALA A 144 13.44 2.69 -5.25
C ALA A 144 14.65 3.49 -5.78
N ALA A 145 15.14 3.17 -6.98
CA ALA A 145 16.28 3.89 -7.57
C ALA A 145 15.94 5.33 -8.00
N PHE A 146 14.66 5.63 -8.25
CA PHE A 146 14.18 6.94 -8.69
C PHE A 146 12.68 7.11 -8.39
N GLY A 147 12.24 8.37 -8.25
CA GLY A 147 10.82 8.73 -8.20
C GLY A 147 10.17 8.68 -9.58
N ILE A 148 8.84 8.68 -9.63
CA ILE A 148 8.09 8.55 -10.89
C ILE A 148 7.09 9.68 -11.07
N LYS A 149 6.68 9.88 -12.32
CA LYS A 149 5.53 10.67 -12.71
C LYS A 149 4.44 9.76 -13.24
N PHE A 150 3.26 9.86 -12.65
CA PHE A 150 2.05 9.15 -13.05
C PHE A 150 0.99 10.18 -13.43
N ASN A 151 0.53 10.11 -14.67
CA ASN A 151 -0.45 11.07 -15.19
C ASN A 151 -0.05 12.56 -14.97
N GLY A 152 1.25 12.85 -15.03
CA GLY A 152 1.80 14.19 -14.80
C GLY A 152 2.04 14.57 -13.34
N VAL A 153 1.51 13.82 -12.36
CA VAL A 153 1.79 14.01 -10.93
C VAL A 153 3.08 13.29 -10.56
N GLN A 154 3.95 13.94 -9.82
CA GLN A 154 5.24 13.40 -9.40
C GLN A 154 5.18 12.86 -7.96
N ALA A 155 5.84 11.74 -7.72
CA ALA A 155 6.12 11.22 -6.39
C ALA A 155 7.61 10.86 -6.25
N ALA A 156 8.24 11.36 -5.20
CA ALA A 156 9.60 11.02 -4.79
C ALA A 156 9.65 9.69 -4.01
N LEU A 157 10.86 9.19 -3.74
CA LEU A 157 11.08 7.95 -2.99
C LEU A 157 10.45 8.06 -1.58
N GLY A 158 9.63 7.07 -1.22
CA GLY A 158 8.92 7.05 0.06
C GLY A 158 7.73 8.01 0.15
N GLU A 159 7.46 8.79 -0.90
CA GLU A 159 6.37 9.76 -0.92
C GLU A 159 5.05 9.08 -1.32
N SER A 160 3.96 9.53 -0.68
CA SER A 160 2.58 9.20 -1.05
C SER A 160 1.87 10.47 -1.52
N VAL A 161 1.39 10.50 -2.75
CA VAL A 161 0.67 11.65 -3.34
C VAL A 161 -0.68 11.23 -3.91
N GLU A 162 -1.67 12.11 -3.83
CA GLU A 162 -2.96 11.89 -4.47
C GLU A 162 -2.82 12.03 -6.00
N VAL A 163 -3.41 11.09 -6.73
CA VAL A 163 -3.48 11.09 -8.19
C VAL A 163 -4.91 10.82 -8.64
N LYS A 164 -5.24 11.32 -9.84
CA LYS A 164 -6.56 11.14 -10.44
C LYS A 164 -6.46 10.23 -11.66
N ILE A 165 -7.38 9.27 -11.74
CA ILE A 165 -7.50 8.31 -12.84
C ILE A 165 -8.88 8.52 -13.46
N ASP A 166 -8.94 9.11 -14.65
CA ASP A 166 -10.19 9.30 -15.38
C ASP A 166 -10.56 8.03 -16.14
N MET A 167 -11.52 7.26 -15.62
CA MET A 167 -11.96 6.01 -16.22
C MET A 167 -13.03 6.21 -17.30
N GLY A 168 -13.43 7.46 -17.58
CA GLY A 168 -14.45 7.77 -18.59
C GLY A 168 -15.72 6.96 -18.38
N LEU A 169 -16.14 6.22 -19.42
CA LEU A 169 -17.34 5.37 -19.38
C LEU A 169 -17.10 3.98 -18.77
N GLY A 170 -15.89 3.71 -18.27
CA GLY A 170 -15.49 2.44 -17.68
C GLY A 170 -14.72 1.49 -18.61
N ASP A 171 -14.18 2.02 -19.70
CA ASP A 171 -13.35 1.27 -20.66
C ASP A 171 -11.90 1.14 -20.18
N ASN A 172 -11.11 0.32 -20.87
CA ASN A 172 -9.68 0.19 -20.58
C ASN A 172 -8.95 1.52 -20.78
N LEU A 173 -8.20 1.95 -19.76
CA LEU A 173 -7.47 3.21 -19.76
C LEU A 173 -5.96 2.96 -19.84
N LEU A 174 -5.27 3.77 -20.67
CA LEU A 174 -3.82 3.83 -20.70
C LEU A 174 -3.35 5.08 -19.95
N VAL A 175 -2.75 4.91 -18.78
CA VAL A 175 -2.23 6.02 -17.99
C VAL A 175 -0.70 6.10 -18.14
N PRO A 176 -0.14 7.20 -18.64
CA PRO A 176 1.30 7.30 -18.86
C PRO A 176 2.06 7.29 -17.53
N ILE A 177 3.17 6.57 -17.51
CA ILE A 177 4.08 6.46 -16.38
C ILE A 177 5.54 6.51 -16.83
N TYR A 178 6.35 7.33 -16.16
CA TYR A 178 7.74 7.56 -16.55
C TYR A 178 8.57 8.09 -15.36
N PRO A 179 9.91 8.04 -15.42
CA PRO A 179 10.76 8.57 -14.36
C PRO A 179 10.48 10.06 -14.06
N ALA A 180 10.65 10.48 -12.81
CA ALA A 180 10.50 11.88 -12.43
C ALA A 180 11.65 12.77 -12.95
N GLU A 181 12.81 12.17 -13.26
CA GLU A 181 14.04 12.82 -13.71
C GLU A 181 14.65 12.06 -14.90
N ASN A 182 15.33 12.78 -15.80
CA ASN A 182 16.05 12.17 -16.94
C ASN A 182 17.30 11.41 -16.47
N GLY A 183 17.66 10.34 -17.19
CA GLY A 183 18.96 9.68 -17.07
C GLY A 183 19.14 8.80 -15.82
N LYS A 184 18.13 8.59 -14.99
CA LYS A 184 18.16 7.63 -13.87
C LYS A 184 18.18 6.18 -14.37
N VAL A 185 18.96 5.34 -13.71
CA VAL A 185 19.10 3.91 -14.03
C VAL A 185 18.74 3.11 -12.78
N GLY A 186 18.08 1.97 -12.99
CA GLY A 186 17.68 1.04 -11.92
C GLY A 186 16.22 0.64 -12.03
N THR A 187 15.67 0.17 -10.92
CA THR A 187 14.25 -0.21 -10.79
C THR A 187 13.57 0.76 -9.84
N SER A 188 12.38 1.24 -10.22
CA SER A 188 11.50 1.96 -9.32
C SER A 188 10.24 1.15 -9.10
N GLU A 189 9.99 0.84 -7.84
CA GLU A 189 8.81 0.11 -7.40
C GLU A 189 7.86 1.10 -6.72
N PHE A 190 6.59 0.97 -7.05
CA PHE A 190 5.54 1.86 -6.58
C PHE A 190 4.22 1.12 -6.51
N MET A 191 3.27 1.71 -5.81
CA MET A 191 1.92 1.20 -5.61
C MET A 191 0.93 2.31 -5.95
N ILE A 192 -0.17 1.92 -6.61
CA ILE A 192 -1.33 2.77 -6.81
C ILE A 192 -2.49 2.10 -6.09
N GLN A 193 -3.08 2.83 -5.14
CA GLN A 193 -4.18 2.34 -4.33
C GLN A 193 -5.42 3.21 -4.54
N ILE A 194 -6.55 2.57 -4.86
CA ILE A 194 -7.87 3.21 -4.92
C ILE A 194 -8.63 2.72 -3.69
N ASP A 195 -8.88 3.61 -2.73
CA ASP A 195 -9.51 3.26 -1.45
C ASP A 195 -11.00 2.94 -1.62
N GLU A 196 -11.70 3.71 -2.46
CA GLU A 196 -13.10 3.51 -2.79
C GLU A 196 -13.35 3.83 -4.26
N LEU A 197 -13.97 2.89 -4.97
CA LEU A 197 -14.39 3.08 -6.35
C LEU A 197 -15.75 3.78 -6.38
N LYS A 198 -15.80 4.95 -7.01
CA LYS A 198 -17.02 5.75 -7.21
C LYS A 198 -17.79 5.36 -8.46
#